data_AF-A0A935ZXP1-F1
#
_entry.id   AF-A0A935ZXP1-F1
#
_cell.length_a   1.000
_cell.length_b   1.000
_cell.length_c   1.000
_cell.angle_alpha   90.00
_cell.angle_beta   90.00
_cell.angle_gamma   90.00
#
_symmetry.space_group_name_H-M   'P 1'
#
loop_
_entity.id
_entity.type
_entity.pdbx_description
1 polymer ?
#
loop_
_entity_poly.entity_id
_entity_poly.type
_entity_poly.pdbx_seq_one_letter_code
_entity_poly.pdbx_strand_id
1 'polypeptide(L)' 'MRMREGDYGICEETGEPIPFARLRSEPTTRYTVEALEDLERERARDRTSSGGDDDDDDQQPY' A
#
# COMPACT_ATOMS: atom_id res chain seq x y z
N MET A 1 -13.50 17.31 21.40
CA MET A 1 -13.46 17.14 19.94
C MET A 1 -11.99 17.20 19.53
N ARG A 2 -11.37 16.09 19.06
CA ARG A 2 -9.96 16.08 18.66
C ARG A 2 -9.89 16.14 17.13
N MET A 3 -9.93 17.34 16.58
CA MET A 3 -9.42 17.56 15.23
C MET A 3 -7.90 17.38 15.34
N ARG A 4 -7.40 16.17 15.06
CA ARG A 4 -5.97 15.97 14.76
C ARG A 4 -5.83 16.26 13.28
N GLU A 5 -5.44 17.47 12.92
CA GLU A 5 -4.08 18.03 12.93
C GLU A 5 -3.56 17.98 11.49
N GLY A 6 -3.21 19.17 10.97
CA GLY A 6 -2.30 19.56 9.89
C GLY A 6 -1.99 18.71 8.65
N ASP A 7 -2.26 17.42 8.61
CA ASP A 7 -1.64 16.50 7.64
C ASP A 7 -2.45 16.33 6.35
N TYR A 8 -3.57 17.04 6.18
CA TYR A 8 -4.33 16.98 4.94
C TYR A 8 -3.49 17.51 3.77
N GLY A 9 -3.23 16.63 2.81
CA GLY A 9 -2.36 16.94 1.67
C GLY A 9 -0.89 16.67 1.92
N ILE A 10 -0.52 15.89 2.93
CA ILE A 10 0.83 15.31 3.10
C ILE A 10 0.74 13.80 2.90
N CYS A 11 1.71 13.24 2.18
CA CYS A 11 1.84 11.80 1.93
C CYS A 11 2.19 11.09 3.23
N GLU A 12 1.39 10.11 3.65
CA GLU A 12 1.68 9.35 4.88
C GLU A 12 2.91 8.42 4.75
N GLU A 13 3.35 8.13 3.52
CA GLU A 13 4.50 7.26 3.25
C GLU A 13 5.81 8.04 3.17
N THR A 14 5.86 9.10 2.35
CA THR A 14 7.09 9.87 2.11
C THR A 14 7.20 11.13 2.96
N GLY A 15 6.09 11.59 3.56
CA GLY A 15 6.03 12.87 4.28
C GLY A 15 6.03 14.10 3.37
N GLU A 16 5.92 13.92 2.05
CA GLU A 16 5.93 15.01 1.06
C GLU A 16 4.53 15.54 0.74
N PRO A 17 4.38 16.79 0.29
CA PRO A 17 3.08 17.33 -0.07
C PRO A 17 2.43 16.62 -1.26
N ILE A 18 1.16 16.22 -1.10
CA ILE A 18 0.33 15.63 -2.15
C ILE A 18 -0.04 16.72 -3.17
N PRO A 19 0.21 16.50 -4.48
CA PRO A 19 -0.13 17.47 -5.51
C PRO A 19 -1.60 17.88 -5.46
N PHE A 20 -1.87 19.19 -5.49
CA PHE A 20 -3.24 19.71 -5.43
C PHE A 20 -4.13 19.20 -6.58
N ALA A 21 -3.54 18.97 -7.76
CA ALA A 21 -4.26 18.34 -8.88
C ALA A 21 -4.82 16.97 -8.50
N ARG A 22 -4.08 16.18 -7.72
CA ARG A 22 -4.52 14.88 -7.20
C ARG A 22 -5.59 15.05 -6.13
N LEU A 23 -5.42 15.98 -5.19
CA LEU A 23 -6.45 16.26 -4.17
C LEU A 23 -7.76 16.77 -4.78
N ARG A 24 -7.71 17.51 -5.91
CA ARG A 24 -8.93 17.90 -6.64
C ARG A 24 -9.66 16.72 -7.26
N SER A 25 -8.92 15.75 -7.80
CA SER A 25 -9.51 14.55 -8.40
C SER A 25 -9.94 13.53 -7.35
N GLU A 26 -9.12 13.35 -6.30
CA GLU A 26 -9.29 12.40 -5.21
C GLU A 26 -9.08 13.09 -3.85
N PRO A 27 -10.12 13.75 -3.30
CA PRO A 27 -10.00 14.55 -2.08
C PRO A 27 -9.74 13.73 -0.82
N THR A 28 -9.93 12.42 -0.86
CA THR A 28 -9.71 11.51 0.26
C THR A 28 -8.37 10.75 0.17
N THR A 29 -7.52 11.08 -0.81
CA THR A 29 -6.24 10.39 -0.95
C THR A 29 -5.28 10.74 0.19
N ARG A 30 -4.49 9.75 0.62
CA ARG A 30 -3.47 9.87 1.68
C ARG A 30 -2.04 9.79 1.14
N TYR A 31 -1.90 9.59 -0.18
CA TYR A 31 -0.63 9.27 -0.82
C TYR A 31 -0.48 10.01 -2.15
N THR A 32 0.77 10.26 -2.53
CA THR A 32 1.13 10.73 -3.88
C THR A 32 0.94 9.60 -4.90
N VAL A 33 1.01 9.94 -6.19
CA VAL A 33 0.96 8.93 -7.26
C VAL A 33 2.15 7.98 -7.15
N GLU A 34 3.35 8.54 -6.99
CA GLU A 34 4.60 7.77 -6.90
C GLU A 34 4.58 6.79 -5.71
N ALA A 35 4.18 7.26 -4.52
CA ALA A 35 4.02 6.41 -3.34
C ALA A 35 3.05 5.24 -3.60
N LEU A 36 1.89 5.52 -4.21
CA LEU A 36 0.92 4.46 -4.54
C LEU A 36 1.46 3.43 -5.54
N GLU A 37 2.22 3.88 -6.53
CA GLU A 37 2.86 2.99 -7.51
C GLU A 37 3.90 2.09 -6.85
N ASP A 38 4.66 2.61 -5.88
CA ASP A 38 5.63 1.83 -5.11
C ASP A 38 4.95 0.81 -4.18
N LEU A 39 3.92 1.23 -3.44
CA LEU A 39 3.06 0.34 -2.63
C LEU A 39 2.45 -0.79 -3.46
N GLU A 40 1.92 -0.48 -4.65
CA GLU A 40 1.34 -1.49 -5.53
C GLU A 40 2.42 -2.45 -6.04
N ARG A 41 3.60 -1.94 -6.38
CA ARG A 41 4.75 -2.73 -6.81
C ARG A 41 5.26 -3.64 -5.69
N GLU A 42 5.30 -3.17 -4.45
CA GLU A 42 5.69 -3.97 -3.28
C GLU A 42 4.70 -5.10 -3.02
N ARG A 43 3.40 -4.81 -3.01
CA ARG A 43 2.34 -5.83 -2.94
C ARG A 43 2.44 -6.83 -4.08
N ALA A 44 2.80 -6.36 -5.27
CA ALA A 44 2.95 -7.20 -6.45
C ALA A 44 4.14 -8.16 -6.37
N ARG A 45 5.18 -7.83 -5.59
CA ARG A 45 6.32 -8.70 -5.29
C ARG A 45 5.96 -9.70 -4.20
N ASP A 46 5.25 -9.26 -3.16
CA ASP A 46 4.88 -10.10 -2.02
C ASP A 46 3.96 -11.27 -2.43
N ARG A 47 3.01 -11.01 -3.34
CA ARG A 47 2.10 -12.05 -3.88
C ARG A 47 2.80 -13.16 -4.68
N THR A 48 4.02 -12.95 -5.17
CA THR A 48 4.77 -13.99 -5.89
C THR A 48 5.71 -14.77 -4.96
N SER A 49 5.97 -14.30 -3.75
CA SER A 49 6.82 -14.98 -2.77
C SER A 49 6.06 -15.82 -1.74
N SER A 50 4.73 -15.66 -1.62
CA SER A 50 3.91 -16.45 -0.69
C SER A 50 3.06 -17.53 -1.38
N GLY A 51 3.37 -17.89 -2.62
CA GLY A 51 2.59 -18.82 -3.43
C GLY A 51 3.33 -20.11 -3.75
N GLY A 52 3.36 -21.03 -2.78
CA GLY A 52 3.49 -22.46 -3.03
C GLY A 52 4.88 -23.05 -2.82
N ASP A 53 5.15 -23.46 -1.59
CA ASP A 53 5.96 -24.66 -1.26
C ASP A 53 5.48 -25.17 0.12
N ASP A 54 4.15 -25.23 0.34
CA ASP A 54 3.61 -26.00 1.47
C ASP A 54 3.80 -27.48 1.11
N ASP A 55 4.73 -28.10 1.85
CA ASP A 55 5.11 -29.51 1.84
C ASP A 55 3.95 -30.46 1.52
N ASP A 56 4.05 -31.18 0.40
CA ASP A 56 3.31 -32.43 0.15
C ASP A 56 3.91 -33.53 1.05
N ASP A 57 3.75 -33.38 2.37
CA ASP A 57 3.88 -34.48 3.33
C ASP A 57 2.57 -35.29 3.30
N ASP A 58 2.28 -35.94 2.16
CA ASP A 58 1.27 -37.00 2.15
C ASP A 58 1.91 -38.28 2.67
N GLN A 59 2.07 -38.30 4.00
CA GLN A 59 2.41 -39.49 4.74
C GLN A 59 1.16 -40.37 4.88
N GLN A 60 1.27 -41.61 4.38
CA GLN A 60 0.56 -42.85 4.78
C GLN A 60 -0.64 -43.28 3.89
N PRO A 61 -1.13 -44.53 4.00
CA PRO A 61 -0.54 -45.74 3.43
C PRO A 61 -1.61 -46.59 2.69
N TYR A 62 -1.22 -47.70 2.06
CA TYR A 62 -2.12 -48.84 1.84
C TYR A 62 -1.46 -50.13 2.30
#